data_AF-A0A815Y260-F1
#
_entry.id   AF-A0A815Y260-F1
#
_cell.length_a   1.000
_cell.length_b   1.000
_cell.length_c   1.000
_cell.angle_alpha   90.00
_cell.angle_beta   90.00
_cell.angle_gamma   90.00
#
_symmetry.space_group_name_H-M   'P 1'
#
loop_
_entity.id
_entity.type
_entity.pdbx_description
1 polymer ?
#
loop_
_entity_poly.entity_id
_entity_poly.type
_entity_poly.pdbx_seq_one_letter_code
_entity_poly.pdbx_strand_id
1 'polypeptide(L)'
;MFLFICSSLLIVSIQSIPILNTTSSSLPLLLVISFDGFRWDYPDIYDLPNFKSILKRGVRVKHIENSFATVTFPSHYTMVTGLFEETHGIVANTIYDPVLNDTAIVSTMTDTKWWSQNPYSQPIWISNQLANDSNQRRSGVIAWPGCGTPINGHRPYKYENYAAKRPFDSVLKQIFNWFHEPTDTNINFGVVYHSEPDFTGHRFGPISSEMNKTLHEIDNYVGQLLQIVDSDEYLKTHLNVIVTSDHGMHDVDKTRRIRLERYIDTSLFSAYGGNSFANIFVNNISDIDRIYQNLSVIPNYEVYKKSQIPDEYHYRSNVRIGDILIVGKVGYEIITPGIAETESLGNHGYDNRVESMHPIFYGFGPVFKNNLLAEPFRSVDLYPLMSYILHLNQRQTNGSFDNVKHILIGYQQDKFSKYLVIVCIISVTIIALIFTICAYRHSRQLVYVQSNQVPVEYHLLSNNEEAGSNFLVTDSEDEEINT
;
A
#
# COMPACT_ATOMS: atom_id res chain seq x y z
N MET A 1 -45.33 23.85 -3.24
CA MET A 1 -44.85 24.08 -1.86
C MET A 1 -44.53 22.75 -1.15
N PHE A 2 -43.74 21.86 -1.78
CA PHE A 2 -43.25 20.62 -1.16
C PHE A 2 -41.88 20.17 -1.74
N LEU A 3 -41.24 21.05 -2.54
CA LEU A 3 -39.88 20.88 -3.07
C LEU A 3 -38.81 21.50 -2.15
N PHE A 4 -39.23 22.16 -1.06
CA PHE A 4 -38.34 22.79 -0.07
C PHE A 4 -38.07 21.94 1.18
N ILE A 5 -38.73 20.78 1.32
CA ILE A 5 -38.62 19.91 2.51
C ILE A 5 -37.62 18.75 2.29
N CYS A 6 -37.20 18.49 1.05
CA CYS A 6 -36.19 17.46 0.76
C CYS A 6 -34.75 17.98 0.77
N SER A 7 -34.53 19.30 0.79
CA SER A 7 -33.20 19.92 0.88
C SER A 7 -32.71 20.11 2.31
N SER A 8 -33.58 19.99 3.32
CA SER A 8 -33.24 20.18 4.74
C SER A 8 -32.83 18.89 5.48
N LEU A 9 -32.89 17.73 4.83
CA LEU A 9 -32.45 16.44 5.41
C LEU A 9 -31.03 16.01 4.96
N LEU A 10 -30.36 16.80 4.11
CA LEU A 10 -28.98 16.52 3.67
C LEU A 10 -27.89 17.32 4.42
N ILE A 11 -28.27 18.07 5.48
CA ILE A 11 -27.35 18.97 6.22
C ILE A 11 -26.99 18.42 7.62
N VAL A 12 -27.50 17.26 8.03
CA VAL A 12 -27.18 16.66 9.35
C VAL A 12 -26.51 15.30 9.19
N SER A 13 -25.34 15.26 8.54
CA SER A 13 -24.37 14.19 8.76
C SER A 13 -22.94 14.57 8.35
N ILE A 14 -22.56 15.86 8.44
CA ILE A 14 -21.16 16.19 8.71
C ILE A 14 -20.99 15.95 10.21
N GLN A 15 -21.00 14.66 10.59
CA GLN A 15 -20.50 14.27 11.89
C GLN A 15 -19.04 14.69 11.89
N SER A 16 -18.76 15.65 12.77
CA SER A 16 -17.46 16.04 13.23
C SER A 16 -16.53 14.84 13.17
N ILE A 17 -15.57 14.85 12.24
CA ILE A 17 -14.39 13.99 12.37
C ILE A 17 -13.93 14.26 13.81
N PRO A 18 -13.86 13.25 14.69
CA PRO A 18 -13.28 13.47 15.99
C PRO A 18 -11.84 13.84 15.69
N ILE A 19 -11.54 15.14 15.75
CA ILE A 19 -10.19 15.60 16.00
C ILE A 19 -9.90 14.98 17.35
N LEU A 20 -9.21 13.84 17.33
CA LEU A 20 -8.54 13.31 18.51
C LEU A 20 -7.54 14.39 18.90
N ASN A 21 -8.02 15.37 19.67
CA ASN A 21 -7.18 16.17 20.55
C ASN A 21 -6.73 15.24 21.67
N THR A 22 -5.92 14.24 21.33
CA THR A 22 -5.03 13.61 22.28
C THR A 22 -3.88 14.59 22.43
N THR A 23 -4.00 15.48 23.41
CA THR A 23 -2.86 16.11 24.05
C THR A 23 -2.07 15.03 24.80
N SER A 24 -1.48 14.08 24.05
CA SER A 24 -0.31 13.37 24.54
C SER A 24 0.87 14.25 24.16
N SER A 25 1.55 14.83 25.14
CA SER A 25 2.71 15.69 24.86
C SER A 25 3.95 14.89 24.42
N SER A 26 3.83 13.58 24.22
CA SER A 26 4.88 12.67 23.74
C SER A 26 4.76 12.43 22.24
N LEU A 27 5.89 12.43 21.54
CA LEU A 27 5.96 12.09 20.12
C LEU A 27 5.46 10.66 19.87
N PRO A 28 4.78 10.40 18.74
CA PRO A 28 4.35 9.06 18.39
C PRO A 28 5.57 8.15 18.21
N LEU A 29 5.51 6.97 18.83
CA LEU A 29 6.53 5.94 18.73
C LEU A 29 6.10 4.84 17.75
N LEU A 30 6.98 4.52 16.80
CA LEU A 30 6.77 3.44 15.85
C LEU A 30 8.06 2.65 15.62
N LEU A 31 7.98 1.33 15.75
CA LEU A 31 9.01 0.37 15.35
C LEU A 31 8.48 -0.51 14.21
N VAL A 32 9.23 -0.58 13.11
CA VAL A 32 8.94 -1.49 12.00
C VAL A 32 10.05 -2.51 11.89
N ILE A 33 9.70 -3.79 11.87
CA ILE A 33 10.65 -4.90 11.70
C ILE A 33 10.24 -5.70 10.47
N SER A 34 11.15 -5.81 9.51
CA SER A 34 11.02 -6.68 8.35
C SER A 34 11.89 -7.92 8.52
N PHE A 35 11.27 -9.10 8.43
CA PHE A 35 11.95 -10.39 8.31
C PHE A 35 11.89 -10.81 6.83
N ASP A 36 13.01 -10.74 6.11
CA ASP A 36 13.08 -10.95 4.65
C ASP A 36 12.53 -12.34 4.25
N GLY A 37 11.69 -12.41 3.23
CA GLY A 37 11.17 -13.68 2.70
C GLY A 37 10.18 -14.43 3.60
N PHE A 38 9.58 -13.75 4.59
CA PHE A 38 8.62 -14.34 5.53
C PHE A 38 7.22 -14.42 4.91
N ARG A 39 6.95 -15.57 4.28
CA ARG A 39 5.68 -15.90 3.61
C ARG A 39 4.48 -15.91 4.57
N TRP A 40 3.34 -15.44 4.08
CA TRP A 40 2.13 -15.16 4.86
C TRP A 40 1.56 -16.33 5.69
N ASP A 41 1.77 -17.57 5.23
CA ASP A 41 1.23 -18.82 5.78
C ASP A 41 2.19 -19.53 6.75
N TYR A 42 3.46 -19.13 6.80
CA TYR A 42 4.46 -19.70 7.70
C TYR A 42 4.05 -19.72 9.19
N PRO A 43 3.41 -18.66 9.75
CA PRO A 43 3.00 -18.70 11.16
C PRO A 43 2.02 -19.83 11.48
N ASP A 44 1.21 -20.25 10.51
CA ASP A 44 0.23 -21.32 10.68
C ASP A 44 0.85 -22.69 10.38
N ILE A 45 1.63 -22.81 9.30
CA ILE A 45 2.30 -24.07 8.90
C ILE A 45 3.26 -24.55 9.99
N TYR A 46 4.01 -23.63 10.58
CA TYR A 46 5.05 -23.93 11.56
C TYR A 46 4.62 -23.75 13.01
N ASP A 47 3.34 -23.44 13.26
CA ASP A 47 2.76 -23.27 14.60
C ASP A 47 3.57 -22.28 15.48
N LEU A 48 3.69 -21.03 15.05
CA LEU A 48 4.52 -20.02 15.71
C LEU A 48 3.75 -19.31 16.87
N PRO A 49 3.98 -19.65 18.15
CA PRO A 49 3.14 -19.20 19.26
C PRO A 49 3.25 -17.70 19.60
N ASN A 50 4.40 -17.06 19.39
CA ASN A 50 4.56 -15.63 19.68
C ASN A 50 3.85 -14.77 18.62
N PHE A 51 3.90 -15.17 17.34
CA PHE A 51 3.06 -14.55 16.30
C PHE A 51 1.55 -14.71 16.59
N LYS A 52 1.12 -15.90 17.02
CA LYS A 52 -0.28 -16.10 17.48
C LYS A 52 -0.63 -15.22 18.67
N SER A 53 0.33 -14.94 19.54
CA SER A 53 0.14 -14.05 20.69
C SER A 53 -0.03 -12.60 20.26
N ILE A 54 0.66 -12.13 19.21
CA ILE A 54 0.40 -10.79 18.62
C ILE A 54 -1.07 -10.66 18.20
N LEU A 55 -1.60 -11.63 17.45
CA LEU A 55 -2.99 -11.58 16.98
C LEU A 55 -3.99 -11.38 18.12
N LYS A 56 -3.81 -12.05 19.26
CA LYS A 56 -4.73 -11.91 20.42
C LYS A 56 -4.82 -10.47 20.96
N ARG A 57 -3.78 -9.66 20.77
CA ARG A 57 -3.63 -8.30 21.31
C ARG A 57 -3.29 -7.25 20.23
N GLY A 58 -3.62 -7.57 19.00
CA GLY A 58 -3.25 -6.76 17.85
C GLY A 58 -4.01 -7.19 16.60
N VAL A 59 -3.39 -6.91 15.46
CA VAL A 59 -3.90 -7.21 14.13
C VAL A 59 -2.95 -8.18 13.44
N ARG A 60 -3.52 -9.17 12.76
CA ARG A 60 -2.86 -9.91 11.67
C ARG A 60 -3.60 -9.57 10.39
N VAL A 61 -2.90 -9.27 9.32
CA VAL A 61 -3.51 -9.23 7.97
C VAL A 61 -3.34 -10.60 7.35
N LYS A 62 -4.35 -11.08 6.59
CA LYS A 62 -4.27 -12.39 5.93
C LYS A 62 -2.97 -12.55 5.13
N HIS A 63 -2.61 -11.53 4.36
CA HIS A 63 -1.33 -11.35 3.70
C HIS A 63 -1.24 -9.91 3.15
N ILE A 64 -0.04 -9.46 2.80
CA ILE A 64 0.15 -8.23 2.02
C ILE A 64 0.17 -8.57 0.53
N GLU A 65 -0.47 -7.73 -0.29
CA GLU A 65 -0.35 -7.80 -1.75
C GLU A 65 0.89 -7.00 -2.18
N ASN A 66 1.90 -7.68 -2.68
CA ASN A 66 3.16 -7.04 -3.03
C ASN A 66 3.07 -6.20 -4.30
N SER A 67 4.02 -5.28 -4.45
CA SER A 67 4.35 -4.68 -5.75
C SER A 67 5.23 -5.65 -6.56
N PHE A 68 5.25 -5.47 -7.89
CA PHE A 68 6.17 -6.22 -8.75
C PHE A 68 7.42 -5.35 -9.01
N ALA A 69 8.64 -5.83 -8.78
CA ALA A 69 9.02 -7.22 -8.57
C ALA A 69 9.14 -7.60 -7.08
N THR A 70 8.75 -8.84 -6.76
CA THR A 70 8.78 -9.43 -5.40
C THR A 70 10.20 -9.82 -4.96
N VAL A 71 11.10 -8.83 -4.99
CA VAL A 71 12.52 -8.96 -4.64
C VAL A 71 12.93 -7.91 -3.61
N THR A 72 13.91 -8.27 -2.78
CA THR A 72 14.28 -7.55 -1.57
C THR A 72 14.37 -6.04 -1.69
N PHE A 73 15.25 -5.53 -2.56
CA PHE A 73 15.55 -4.10 -2.58
C PHE A 73 14.39 -3.25 -3.13
N PRO A 74 13.78 -3.59 -4.27
CA PRO A 74 12.57 -2.94 -4.74
C PRO A 74 11.43 -2.96 -3.72
N SER A 75 11.09 -4.14 -3.18
CA SER A 75 9.95 -4.29 -2.27
C SER A 75 10.15 -3.52 -0.95
N HIS A 76 11.32 -3.62 -0.32
CA HIS A 76 11.62 -2.84 0.89
C HIS A 76 11.62 -1.33 0.65
N TYR A 77 12.02 -0.87 -0.54
CA TYR A 77 12.00 0.55 -0.87
C TYR A 77 10.57 1.04 -1.17
N THR A 78 9.73 0.20 -1.78
CA THR A 78 8.29 0.43 -1.92
C THR A 78 7.64 0.63 -0.55
N MET A 79 7.90 -0.24 0.42
CA MET A 79 7.29 -0.16 1.76
C MET A 79 7.54 1.18 2.45
N VAL A 80 8.74 1.75 2.28
CA VAL A 80 9.17 2.98 2.97
C VAL A 80 8.99 4.24 2.16
N THR A 81 8.55 4.16 0.90
CA THR A 81 8.22 5.32 0.06
C THR A 81 6.74 5.38 -0.32
N GLY A 82 6.04 4.24 -0.28
CA GLY A 82 4.68 4.10 -0.79
C GLY A 82 4.58 4.18 -2.31
N LEU A 83 5.72 4.04 -3.01
CA LEU A 83 5.81 4.17 -4.46
C LEU A 83 6.09 2.82 -5.11
N PHE A 84 5.58 2.59 -6.31
CA PHE A 84 5.99 1.45 -7.12
C PHE A 84 7.42 1.60 -7.62
N GLU A 85 7.97 0.47 -8.05
CA GLU A 85 9.30 0.27 -8.61
C GLU A 85 9.59 1.22 -9.77
N GLU A 86 8.62 1.36 -10.68
CA GLU A 86 8.74 2.28 -11.81
C GLU A 86 8.86 3.75 -11.37
N THR A 87 8.31 4.10 -10.20
CA THR A 87 8.28 5.47 -9.70
C THR A 87 9.51 5.78 -8.85
N HIS A 88 9.92 4.89 -7.96
CA HIS A 88 11.09 5.10 -7.10
C HIS A 88 12.42 4.70 -7.75
N GLY A 89 12.39 3.94 -8.85
CA GLY A 89 13.55 3.66 -9.71
C GLY A 89 14.44 2.50 -9.26
N ILE A 90 14.25 1.94 -8.06
CA ILE A 90 14.86 0.66 -7.67
C ILE A 90 14.03 -0.50 -8.23
N VAL A 91 14.38 -0.99 -9.41
CA VAL A 91 13.51 -1.94 -10.14
C VAL A 91 13.95 -3.41 -10.04
N ALA A 92 15.18 -3.65 -9.58
CA ALA A 92 15.75 -4.99 -9.34
C ALA A 92 16.91 -4.90 -8.34
N ASN A 93 17.47 -6.04 -7.93
CA ASN A 93 18.66 -6.08 -7.06
C ASN A 93 19.96 -5.71 -7.80
N THR A 94 19.98 -5.88 -9.12
CA THR A 94 21.01 -5.34 -10.03
C THR A 94 20.30 -4.52 -11.09
N ILE A 95 20.64 -3.24 -11.19
CA ILE A 95 19.98 -2.28 -12.07
C ILE A 95 20.98 -1.71 -13.08
N TYR A 96 20.51 -1.53 -14.30
CA TYR A 96 21.19 -0.77 -15.35
C TYR A 96 20.36 0.46 -15.67
N ASP A 97 21.03 1.61 -15.77
CA ASP A 97 20.41 2.87 -16.18
C ASP A 97 21.03 3.29 -17.52
N PRO A 98 20.26 3.25 -18.63
CA PRO A 98 20.79 3.56 -19.95
C PRO A 98 21.10 5.06 -20.13
N VAL A 99 20.52 5.93 -19.31
CA VAL A 99 20.79 7.38 -19.37
C VAL A 99 22.12 7.68 -18.68
N LEU A 100 22.37 7.04 -17.55
CA LEU A 100 23.66 7.14 -16.84
C LEU A 100 24.76 6.28 -17.51
N ASN A 101 24.36 5.32 -18.34
CA ASN A 101 25.17 4.24 -18.88
C ASN A 101 26.02 3.56 -17.79
N ASP A 102 25.36 3.19 -16.70
CA ASP A 102 26.00 2.62 -15.53
C ASP A 102 25.18 1.46 -14.97
N THR A 103 25.84 0.54 -14.27
CA THR A 103 25.23 -0.62 -13.62
C THR A 103 25.55 -0.61 -12.14
N ALA A 104 24.57 -0.89 -11.29
CA ALA A 104 24.76 -0.99 -9.85
C ALA A 104 24.14 -2.26 -9.27
N ILE A 105 24.87 -2.90 -8.35
CA ILE A 105 24.33 -3.88 -7.43
C ILE A 105 23.84 -3.11 -6.20
N VAL A 106 22.53 -3.16 -5.95
CA VAL A 106 21.86 -2.28 -4.97
C VAL A 106 22.39 -2.50 -3.54
N SER A 107 22.79 -3.73 -3.20
CA SER A 107 23.35 -4.04 -1.87
C SER A 107 24.68 -3.35 -1.55
N THR A 108 25.43 -2.96 -2.58
CA THR A 108 26.76 -2.33 -2.43
C THR A 108 26.80 -0.89 -2.91
N MET A 109 25.72 -0.39 -3.53
CA MET A 109 25.74 0.94 -4.11
C MET A 109 25.65 2.01 -3.02
N THR A 110 26.54 3.00 -3.12
CA THR A 110 26.62 4.12 -2.16
C THR A 110 26.28 5.47 -2.80
N ASP A 111 26.15 5.51 -4.12
CA ASP A 111 25.91 6.73 -4.89
C ASP A 111 24.43 7.15 -4.82
N THR A 112 24.20 8.42 -4.49
CA THR A 112 22.86 9.02 -4.38
C THR A 112 22.09 9.04 -5.70
N LYS A 113 22.78 9.03 -6.86
CA LYS A 113 22.16 9.08 -8.19
C LYS A 113 21.19 7.93 -8.44
N TRP A 114 21.30 6.83 -7.70
CA TRP A 114 20.42 5.68 -7.82
C TRP A 114 19.08 5.84 -7.10
N TRP A 115 19.07 6.61 -6.01
CA TRP A 115 17.95 6.75 -5.09
C TRP A 115 17.20 8.09 -5.25
N SER A 116 17.88 9.13 -5.75
CA SER A 116 17.40 10.52 -5.72
C SER A 116 16.96 11.06 -7.09
N GLN A 117 16.67 10.21 -8.06
CA GLN A 117 16.19 10.67 -9.39
C GLN A 117 14.76 11.22 -9.34
N ASN A 118 13.95 10.72 -8.41
CA ASN A 118 12.58 11.16 -8.21
C ASN A 118 12.47 11.88 -6.85
N PRO A 119 12.17 13.20 -6.81
CA PRO A 119 12.04 13.94 -5.55
C PRO A 119 10.86 13.46 -4.68
N TYR A 120 9.88 12.77 -5.26
CA TYR A 120 8.80 12.13 -4.50
C TYR A 120 9.25 10.85 -3.80
N SER A 121 10.36 10.24 -4.23
CA SER A 121 10.95 9.05 -3.61
C SER A 121 11.67 9.40 -2.30
N GLN A 122 10.87 9.71 -1.29
CA GLN A 122 11.35 10.09 0.03
C GLN A 122 10.95 9.02 1.06
N PRO A 123 11.92 8.27 1.58
CA PRO A 123 11.67 7.33 2.65
C PRO A 123 11.01 7.94 3.90
N ILE A 124 10.22 7.12 4.59
CA ILE A 124 9.45 7.52 5.77
C ILE A 124 10.35 8.03 6.91
N TRP A 125 11.59 7.53 7.05
CA TRP A 125 12.54 8.03 8.05
C TRP A 125 12.97 9.47 7.80
N ILE A 126 13.10 9.89 6.52
CA ILE A 126 13.37 11.29 6.16
C ILE A 126 12.10 12.10 6.42
N SER A 127 10.94 11.57 6.07
CA SER A 127 9.65 12.24 6.25
C SER A 127 9.35 12.54 7.73
N ASN A 128 9.67 11.62 8.63
CA ASN A 128 9.59 11.84 10.08
C ASN A 128 10.53 12.95 10.55
N GLN A 129 11.78 12.97 10.07
CA GLN A 129 12.76 14.00 10.46
C GLN A 129 12.46 15.38 9.91
N LEU A 130 11.76 15.49 8.78
CA LEU A 130 11.41 16.76 8.13
C LEU A 130 10.02 17.29 8.49
N ALA A 131 9.30 16.65 9.41
CA ALA A 131 7.99 17.13 9.85
C ALA A 131 8.10 18.48 10.61
N ASN A 132 6.96 19.15 10.82
CA ASN A 132 6.92 20.54 11.33
C ASN A 132 7.60 20.75 12.70
N ASP A 133 7.69 19.69 13.50
CA ASP A 133 8.35 19.57 14.81
C ASP A 133 9.72 18.86 14.70
N SER A 134 10.40 19.02 13.56
CA SER A 134 11.65 18.35 13.17
C SER A 134 12.74 18.36 14.25
N ASN A 135 12.86 19.42 15.05
CA ASN A 135 13.86 19.53 16.12
C ASN A 135 13.72 18.44 17.21
N GLN A 136 12.58 17.75 17.27
CA GLN A 136 12.29 16.71 18.27
C GLN A 136 12.20 15.30 17.65
N ARG A 137 12.10 15.19 16.32
CA ARG A 137 11.89 13.91 15.63
C ARG A 137 13.18 13.32 15.10
N ARG A 138 13.42 12.05 15.41
CA ARG A 138 14.63 11.34 15.00
C ARG A 138 14.29 9.93 14.59
N SER A 139 14.90 9.51 13.49
CA SER A 139 14.72 8.18 12.93
C SER A 139 15.99 7.34 13.11
N GLY A 140 15.81 6.12 13.59
CA GLY A 140 16.85 5.09 13.68
C GLY A 140 16.61 3.99 12.66
N VAL A 141 17.61 3.66 11.85
CA VAL A 141 17.47 2.66 10.77
C VAL A 141 18.57 1.62 10.86
N ILE A 142 18.23 0.34 11.04
CA ILE A 142 19.20 -0.75 11.06
C ILE A 142 19.02 -1.60 9.80
N ALA A 143 20.05 -1.65 8.97
CA ALA A 143 20.20 -2.50 7.80
C ALA A 143 19.18 -2.34 6.66
N TRP A 144 18.22 -1.41 6.74
CA TRP A 144 17.23 -1.22 5.69
C TRP A 144 17.87 -0.73 4.38
N PRO A 145 17.42 -1.23 3.20
CA PRO A 145 17.86 -0.76 1.89
C PRO A 145 17.91 0.77 1.77
N GLY A 146 19.08 1.31 1.41
CA GLY A 146 19.31 2.74 1.19
C GLY A 146 19.64 3.55 2.45
N CYS A 147 19.60 2.98 3.65
CA CYS A 147 19.88 3.73 4.89
C CYS A 147 21.29 4.34 4.96
N GLY A 148 22.26 3.65 4.32
CA GLY A 148 23.67 4.04 4.25
C GLY A 148 23.98 5.08 3.16
N THR A 149 22.99 5.58 2.43
CA THR A 149 23.18 6.56 1.33
C THR A 149 22.41 7.85 1.61
N PRO A 150 22.94 9.04 1.27
CA PRO A 150 22.13 10.26 1.35
C PRO A 150 21.06 10.20 0.26
N ILE A 151 19.79 10.22 0.62
CA ILE A 151 18.66 10.23 -0.30
C ILE A 151 18.07 11.63 -0.27
N ASN A 152 18.03 12.31 -1.41
CA ASN A 152 17.68 13.73 -1.53
C ASN A 152 18.46 14.62 -0.54
N GLY A 153 19.74 14.31 -0.30
CA GLY A 153 20.61 15.05 0.62
C GLY A 153 20.44 14.70 2.11
N HIS A 154 19.54 13.78 2.47
CA HIS A 154 19.26 13.44 3.86
C HIS A 154 19.63 11.99 4.20
N ARG A 155 20.02 11.76 5.45
CA ARG A 155 20.27 10.45 6.06
C ARG A 155 19.39 10.27 7.29
N PRO A 156 19.13 9.03 7.73
CA PRO A 156 18.60 8.79 9.07
C PRO A 156 19.51 9.42 10.14
N TYR A 157 18.93 9.89 11.25
CA TYR A 157 19.65 10.46 12.38
C TYR A 157 20.63 9.43 12.98
N LYS A 158 20.17 8.17 13.09
CA LYS A 158 21.02 7.03 13.42
C LYS A 158 20.82 5.95 12.37
N TYR A 159 21.92 5.36 11.92
CA TYR A 159 21.84 4.20 11.06
C TYR A 159 23.01 3.24 11.26
N GLU A 160 22.75 1.97 11.00
CA GLU A 160 23.76 0.92 10.96
C GLU A 160 23.58 0.13 9.66
N ASN A 161 24.67 -0.05 8.91
CA ASN A 161 24.64 -0.84 7.67
C ASN A 161 24.43 -2.33 7.99
N TYR A 162 23.97 -3.08 6.99
CA TYR A 162 23.78 -4.52 7.12
C TYR A 162 25.09 -5.23 7.50
N ALA A 163 24.99 -6.15 8.47
CA ALA A 163 26.08 -6.99 8.93
C ALA A 163 25.58 -8.44 9.08
N ALA A 164 25.89 -9.27 8.08
CA ALA A 164 25.33 -10.63 7.94
C ALA A 164 25.50 -11.56 9.15
N LYS A 165 26.54 -11.35 9.97
CA LYS A 165 26.83 -12.19 11.14
C LYS A 165 26.29 -11.62 12.45
N ARG A 166 25.54 -10.52 12.41
CA ARG A 166 25.03 -9.88 13.62
C ARG A 166 23.78 -10.62 14.11
N PRO A 167 23.78 -11.16 15.33
CA PRO A 167 22.60 -11.76 15.94
C PRO A 167 21.44 -10.76 16.07
N PHE A 168 20.21 -11.22 15.89
CA PHE A 168 19.04 -10.33 15.91
C PHE A 168 18.69 -9.82 17.31
N ASP A 169 19.00 -10.56 18.37
CA ASP A 169 18.88 -10.07 19.76
C ASP A 169 19.75 -8.82 20.01
N SER A 170 20.95 -8.76 19.43
CA SER A 170 21.80 -7.56 19.44
C SER A 170 21.18 -6.39 18.67
N VAL A 171 20.49 -6.67 17.55
CA VAL A 171 19.75 -5.67 16.78
C VAL A 171 18.58 -5.12 17.59
N LEU A 172 17.77 -5.99 18.21
CA LEU A 172 16.67 -5.60 19.10
C LEU A 172 17.18 -4.76 20.27
N LYS A 173 18.26 -5.19 20.93
CA LYS A 173 18.88 -4.42 22.01
C LYS A 173 19.30 -3.03 21.53
N GLN A 174 19.91 -2.93 20.35
CA GLN A 174 20.37 -1.64 19.81
C GLN A 174 19.21 -0.69 19.50
N ILE A 175 18.15 -1.17 18.84
CA ILE A 175 17.03 -0.30 18.48
C ILE A 175 16.28 0.18 19.73
N PHE A 176 16.10 -0.68 20.73
CA PHE A 176 15.50 -0.27 21.99
C PHE A 176 16.41 0.66 22.81
N ASN A 177 17.72 0.50 22.77
CA ASN A 177 18.63 1.48 23.36
C ASN A 177 18.41 2.88 22.76
N TRP A 178 18.24 2.97 21.43
CA TRP A 178 17.97 4.26 20.78
C TRP A 178 16.62 4.87 21.17
N PHE A 179 15.59 4.06 21.47
CA PHE A 179 14.31 4.57 21.99
C PHE A 179 14.42 5.10 23.43
N HIS A 180 15.28 4.50 24.26
CA HIS A 180 15.46 4.85 25.69
C HIS A 180 16.52 5.92 25.96
N GLU A 181 17.19 6.41 24.92
CA GLU A 181 18.14 7.50 25.09
C GLU A 181 17.49 8.77 25.66
N PRO A 182 18.28 9.74 26.15
CA PRO A 182 17.76 11.04 26.57
C PRO A 182 16.90 11.73 25.49
N THR A 183 15.94 12.56 25.89
CA THR A 183 14.94 13.19 24.99
C THR A 183 15.55 13.99 23.83
N ASP A 184 16.77 14.47 23.97
CA ASP A 184 17.52 15.21 22.95
C ASP A 184 18.28 14.31 21.96
N THR A 185 18.37 13.00 22.19
CA THR A 185 19.03 12.04 21.30
C THR A 185 18.22 10.78 20.98
N ASN A 186 17.09 10.56 21.66
CA ASN A 186 16.21 9.42 21.40
C ASN A 186 15.54 9.48 20.04
N ILE A 187 15.21 8.30 19.52
CA ILE A 187 14.40 8.15 18.31
C ILE A 187 12.92 8.02 18.68
N ASN A 188 12.06 8.53 17.80
CA ASN A 188 10.63 8.26 17.85
C ASN A 188 10.20 7.26 16.75
N PHE A 189 11.05 7.05 15.74
CA PHE A 189 10.80 6.10 14.67
C PHE A 189 12.00 5.18 14.48
N GLY A 190 11.76 3.87 14.58
CA GLY A 190 12.74 2.81 14.34
C GLY A 190 12.32 1.93 13.17
N VAL A 191 13.25 1.57 12.30
CA VAL A 191 12.98 0.61 11.23
C VAL A 191 14.17 -0.33 11.03
N VAL A 192 13.89 -1.64 11.02
CA VAL A 192 14.86 -2.72 11.14
C VAL A 192 14.61 -3.76 10.07
N TYR A 193 15.71 -4.20 9.44
CA TYR A 193 15.73 -5.33 8.52
C TYR A 193 16.47 -6.53 9.15
N HIS A 194 15.97 -7.74 8.89
CA HIS A 194 16.64 -9.00 9.17
C HIS A 194 16.54 -9.95 7.96
N SER A 195 17.64 -10.62 7.61
CA SER A 195 17.77 -11.42 6.38
C SER A 195 17.17 -12.83 6.42
N GLU A 196 16.68 -13.26 7.57
CA GLU A 196 15.98 -14.54 7.70
C GLU A 196 14.47 -14.28 7.79
N PRO A 197 13.63 -15.18 7.26
CA PRO A 197 13.96 -16.53 6.78
C PRO A 197 14.43 -16.68 5.32
N ASP A 198 14.57 -15.58 4.55
CA ASP A 198 14.94 -15.62 3.13
C ASP A 198 16.19 -16.46 2.84
N PHE A 199 17.29 -16.21 3.56
CA PHE A 199 18.53 -16.95 3.35
C PHE A 199 18.36 -18.47 3.52
N THR A 200 17.63 -18.89 4.56
CA THR A 200 17.27 -20.30 4.76
C THR A 200 16.37 -20.82 3.63
N GLY A 201 15.40 -20.02 3.19
CA GLY A 201 14.47 -20.35 2.12
C GLY A 201 15.16 -20.58 0.78
N HIS A 202 16.13 -19.74 0.43
CA HIS A 202 16.96 -19.94 -0.75
C HIS A 202 17.75 -21.24 -0.68
N ARG A 203 18.34 -21.55 0.48
CA ARG A 203 19.26 -22.69 0.61
C ARG A 203 18.55 -24.05 0.71
N PHE A 204 17.41 -24.09 1.39
CA PHE A 204 16.74 -25.35 1.75
C PHE A 204 15.31 -25.45 1.23
N GLY A 205 14.78 -24.41 0.59
CA GLY A 205 13.41 -24.33 0.13
C GLY A 205 12.44 -23.88 1.23
N PRO A 206 11.21 -23.46 0.84
CA PRO A 206 10.22 -22.88 1.75
C PRO A 206 9.62 -23.88 2.74
N ILE A 207 9.71 -25.19 2.46
CA ILE A 207 9.18 -26.26 3.31
C ILE A 207 10.31 -27.26 3.62
N SER A 208 11.05 -26.99 4.69
CA SER A 208 12.20 -27.82 5.13
C SER A 208 12.34 -27.87 6.66
N SER A 209 13.14 -28.81 7.16
CA SER A 209 13.51 -28.89 8.58
C SER A 209 14.31 -27.68 9.05
N GLU A 210 15.14 -27.14 8.17
CA GLU A 210 15.96 -25.96 8.40
C GLU A 210 15.08 -24.73 8.49
N MET A 211 14.12 -24.58 7.56
CA MET A 211 13.10 -23.52 7.64
C MET A 211 12.31 -23.58 8.94
N ASN A 212 11.90 -24.79 9.39
CA ASN A 212 11.23 -24.96 10.67
C ASN A 212 12.06 -24.39 11.84
N LYS A 213 13.35 -24.73 11.89
CA LYS A 213 14.26 -24.26 12.94
C LYS A 213 14.42 -22.73 12.88
N THR A 214 14.66 -22.16 11.70
CA THR A 214 14.84 -20.72 11.51
C THR A 214 13.59 -19.94 11.91
N LEU A 215 12.39 -20.41 11.53
CA LEU A 215 11.14 -19.73 11.88
C LEU A 215 10.83 -19.77 13.38
N HIS A 216 11.17 -20.86 14.07
CA HIS A 216 11.07 -20.92 15.53
C HIS A 216 12.08 -20.00 16.22
N GLU A 217 13.25 -19.79 15.64
CA GLU A 217 14.21 -18.80 16.12
C GLU A 217 13.66 -17.37 15.96
N ILE A 218 13.05 -17.06 14.81
CA ILE A 218 12.38 -15.78 14.59
C ILE A 218 11.19 -15.58 15.54
N ASP A 219 10.37 -16.61 15.75
CA ASP A 219 9.27 -16.55 16.70
C ASP A 219 9.78 -16.29 18.13
N ASN A 220 10.91 -16.87 18.53
CA ASN A 220 11.55 -16.55 19.81
C ASN A 220 12.01 -15.08 19.89
N TYR A 221 12.52 -14.50 18.80
CA TYR A 221 12.83 -13.07 18.75
C TYR A 221 11.58 -12.20 18.89
N VAL A 222 10.46 -12.61 18.29
CA VAL A 222 9.17 -11.94 18.49
C VAL A 222 8.69 -12.07 19.95
N GLY A 223 8.92 -13.21 20.59
CA GLY A 223 8.68 -13.38 22.03
C GLY A 223 9.50 -12.41 22.88
N GLN A 224 10.79 -12.23 22.57
CA GLN A 224 11.65 -11.26 23.25
C GLN A 224 11.18 -9.82 23.02
N LEU A 225 10.78 -9.48 21.79
CA LEU A 225 10.19 -8.17 21.46
C LEU A 225 8.95 -7.89 22.32
N LEU A 226 8.03 -8.84 22.41
CA LEU A 226 6.83 -8.71 23.26
C LEU A 226 7.20 -8.50 24.73
N GLN A 227 8.16 -9.27 25.25
CA GLN A 227 8.63 -9.13 26.63
C GLN A 227 9.23 -7.74 26.90
N ILE A 228 10.08 -7.23 26.00
CA ILE A 228 10.69 -5.90 26.13
C ILE A 228 9.58 -4.85 26.23
N VAL A 229 8.63 -4.87 25.29
CA VAL A 229 7.52 -3.90 25.28
C VAL A 229 6.63 -4.03 26.51
N ASP A 230 6.31 -5.24 26.96
CA ASP A 230 5.43 -5.46 28.11
C ASP A 230 6.06 -5.11 29.46
N SER A 231 7.39 -5.22 29.55
CA SER A 231 8.15 -4.94 30.77
C SER A 231 8.42 -3.45 30.99
N ASP A 232 8.25 -2.62 29.95
CA ASP A 232 8.46 -1.17 30.01
C ASP A 232 7.12 -0.44 29.90
N GLU A 233 6.68 0.23 30.97
CA GLU A 233 5.38 0.89 31.02
C GLU A 233 5.23 2.03 29.99
N TYR A 234 6.32 2.71 29.66
CA TYR A 234 6.31 3.77 28.66
C TYR A 234 6.14 3.17 27.26
N LEU A 235 6.94 2.17 26.88
CA LEU A 235 6.81 1.50 25.59
C LEU A 235 5.47 0.81 25.44
N LYS A 236 5.00 0.10 26.48
CA LYS A 236 3.72 -0.60 26.47
C LYS A 236 2.53 0.30 26.12
N THR A 237 2.59 1.56 26.56
CA THR A 237 1.49 2.53 26.39
C THR A 237 1.66 3.44 25.18
N HIS A 238 2.88 3.56 24.63
CA HIS A 238 3.19 4.53 23.56
C HIS A 238 3.70 3.90 22.26
N LEU A 239 4.40 2.76 22.31
CA LEU A 239 5.03 2.15 21.14
C LEU A 239 4.03 1.37 20.29
N ASN A 240 3.98 1.74 19.02
CA ASN A 240 3.34 0.95 17.98
C ASN A 240 4.40 0.11 17.28
N VAL A 241 4.09 -1.15 17.01
CA VAL A 241 5.02 -2.09 16.37
C VAL A 241 4.36 -2.70 15.16
N ILE A 242 5.08 -2.72 14.04
CA ILE A 242 4.73 -3.45 12.82
C ILE A 242 5.79 -4.54 12.61
N VAL A 243 5.36 -5.79 12.49
CA VAL A 243 6.19 -6.91 12.06
C VAL A 243 5.68 -7.38 10.69
N THR A 244 6.54 -7.32 9.68
CA THR A 244 6.16 -7.53 8.29
C THR A 244 7.28 -8.26 7.54
N SER A 245 7.06 -8.48 6.26
CA SER A 245 8.09 -8.88 5.31
C SER A 245 7.88 -8.17 3.97
N ASP A 246 8.82 -8.32 3.08
CA ASP A 246 8.89 -7.76 1.74
C ASP A 246 8.33 -8.71 0.68
N HIS A 247 8.59 -10.01 0.80
CA HIS A 247 8.05 -11.04 -0.08
C HIS A 247 7.92 -12.41 0.58
N GLY A 248 7.31 -13.33 -0.15
CA GLY A 248 7.28 -14.75 0.18
C GLY A 248 8.43 -15.53 -0.45
N MET A 249 8.20 -16.83 -0.65
CA MET A 249 9.19 -17.80 -1.15
C MET A 249 8.49 -19.00 -1.78
N HIS A 250 9.02 -19.49 -2.90
CA HIS A 250 8.52 -20.66 -3.63
C HIS A 250 9.66 -21.65 -3.88
N ASP A 251 9.37 -22.96 -3.96
CA ASP A 251 10.37 -23.96 -4.33
C ASP A 251 10.85 -23.79 -5.78
N VAL A 252 12.11 -24.10 -6.05
CA VAL A 252 12.66 -24.16 -7.41
C VAL A 252 13.34 -25.49 -7.68
N ASP A 253 13.36 -25.89 -8.94
CA ASP A 253 14.01 -27.13 -9.41
C ASP A 253 14.95 -26.80 -10.57
N LYS A 254 16.15 -27.38 -10.55
CA LYS A 254 17.16 -27.19 -11.61
C LYS A 254 16.71 -27.65 -13.00
N THR A 255 15.74 -28.57 -13.07
CA THR A 255 15.14 -29.03 -14.33
C THR A 255 14.21 -28.00 -14.96
N ARG A 256 13.76 -26.99 -14.19
CA ARG A 256 12.86 -25.90 -14.62
C ARG A 256 13.62 -24.62 -14.95
N ARG A 257 14.80 -24.73 -15.56
CA ARG A 257 15.67 -23.59 -15.89
C ARG A 257 15.82 -23.41 -17.39
N ILE A 258 15.72 -22.17 -17.86
CA ILE A 258 16.12 -21.80 -19.23
C ILE A 258 17.42 -21.02 -19.22
N ARG A 259 18.19 -21.19 -20.29
CA ARG A 259 19.39 -20.40 -20.59
C ARG A 259 19.09 -19.50 -21.77
N LEU A 260 19.12 -18.19 -21.57
CA LEU A 260 18.77 -17.24 -22.63
C LEU A 260 19.68 -17.39 -23.85
N GLU A 261 20.97 -17.74 -23.66
CA GLU A 261 21.92 -17.94 -24.76
C GLU A 261 21.53 -19.06 -25.75
N ARG A 262 20.56 -19.91 -25.41
CA ARG A 262 20.05 -20.97 -26.31
C ARG A 262 18.95 -20.47 -27.26
N TYR A 263 18.37 -19.31 -26.99
CA TYR A 263 17.21 -18.77 -27.73
C TYR A 263 17.52 -17.45 -28.43
N ILE A 264 18.47 -16.68 -27.89
CA ILE A 264 18.82 -15.35 -28.37
C ILE A 264 20.35 -15.17 -28.40
N ASP A 265 20.82 -14.48 -29.44
CA ASP A 265 22.24 -14.14 -29.60
C ASP A 265 22.65 -13.11 -28.52
N THR A 266 23.62 -13.49 -27.69
CA THR A 266 24.08 -12.71 -26.55
C THR A 266 24.79 -11.41 -26.92
N SER A 267 25.14 -11.21 -28.19
CA SER A 267 25.69 -9.94 -28.68
C SER A 267 24.63 -8.85 -28.89
N LEU A 268 23.34 -9.21 -28.86
CA LEU A 268 22.24 -8.29 -29.17
C LEU A 268 21.65 -7.60 -27.93
N PHE A 269 21.98 -8.07 -26.73
CA PHE A 269 21.32 -7.59 -25.51
C PHE A 269 22.19 -7.67 -24.27
N SER A 270 21.79 -6.93 -23.24
CA SER A 270 22.19 -7.09 -21.85
C SER A 270 20.98 -7.44 -21.00
N ALA A 271 21.15 -8.21 -19.93
CA ALA A 271 20.03 -8.65 -19.08
C ALA A 271 20.30 -8.43 -17.59
N TYR A 272 19.28 -7.97 -16.87
CA TYR A 272 19.33 -7.63 -15.45
C TYR A 272 17.99 -7.97 -14.77
N GLY A 273 17.96 -8.51 -13.56
CA GLY A 273 16.67 -8.85 -12.90
C GLY A 273 16.67 -10.12 -12.06
N GLY A 274 17.78 -10.86 -12.00
CA GLY A 274 17.89 -12.07 -11.20
C GLY A 274 17.41 -13.32 -11.96
N ASN A 275 16.97 -14.34 -11.20
CA ASN A 275 16.62 -15.64 -11.77
C ASN A 275 15.11 -15.82 -12.03
N SER A 276 14.23 -15.09 -11.36
CA SER A 276 12.77 -15.25 -11.55
C SER A 276 12.21 -14.35 -12.64
N PHE A 277 12.87 -13.23 -12.91
CA PHE A 277 12.57 -12.33 -14.03
C PHE A 277 13.85 -11.71 -14.58
N ALA A 278 13.80 -11.20 -15.80
CA ALA A 278 14.87 -10.41 -16.38
C ALA A 278 14.34 -9.28 -17.27
N ASN A 279 14.89 -8.09 -17.06
CA ASN A 279 14.85 -6.95 -17.97
C ASN A 279 15.92 -7.15 -19.04
N ILE A 280 15.49 -7.23 -20.29
CA ILE A 280 16.35 -7.34 -21.47
C ILE A 280 16.46 -5.95 -22.11
N PHE A 281 17.67 -5.43 -22.17
CA PHE A 281 18.01 -4.18 -22.85
C PHE A 281 18.62 -4.53 -24.21
N VAL A 282 17.98 -4.10 -25.28
CA VAL A 282 18.37 -4.47 -26.64
C VAL A 282 19.32 -3.41 -27.21
N ASN A 283 20.44 -3.85 -27.78
CA ASN A 283 21.48 -2.96 -28.28
C ASN A 283 21.00 -2.14 -29.51
N ASN A 284 20.12 -2.72 -30.33
CA ASN A 284 19.51 -2.05 -31.48
C ASN A 284 18.00 -2.27 -31.49
N ILE A 285 17.23 -1.18 -31.59
CA ILE A 285 15.76 -1.19 -31.59
C ILE A 285 15.17 -2.13 -32.66
N SER A 286 15.87 -2.34 -33.79
CA SER A 286 15.41 -3.25 -34.85
C SER A 286 15.38 -4.72 -34.43
N ASP A 287 16.09 -5.10 -33.36
CA ASP A 287 16.19 -6.47 -32.89
C ASP A 287 15.11 -6.85 -31.87
N ILE A 288 14.36 -5.88 -31.33
CA ILE A 288 13.34 -6.09 -30.29
C ILE A 288 12.31 -7.12 -30.73
N ASP A 289 11.75 -6.98 -31.93
CA ASP A 289 10.68 -7.87 -32.41
C ASP A 289 11.17 -9.32 -32.56
N ARG A 290 12.38 -9.51 -33.07
CA ARG A 290 13.00 -10.83 -33.23
C ARG A 290 13.29 -11.47 -31.88
N ILE A 291 13.89 -10.73 -30.95
CA ILE A 291 14.18 -11.22 -29.58
C ILE A 291 12.87 -11.59 -28.87
N TYR A 292 11.87 -10.71 -28.94
CA TYR A 292 10.55 -10.95 -28.37
C TYR A 292 9.92 -12.24 -28.90
N GLN A 293 9.91 -12.44 -30.22
CA GLN A 293 9.35 -13.64 -30.85
C GLN A 293 10.09 -14.92 -30.41
N ASN A 294 11.42 -14.89 -30.38
CA ASN A 294 12.22 -16.04 -29.94
C ASN A 294 12.00 -16.42 -28.47
N LEU A 295 11.75 -15.43 -27.60
CA LEU A 295 11.47 -15.69 -26.18
C LEU A 295 10.01 -16.08 -25.95
N SER A 296 9.07 -15.54 -26.71
CA SER A 296 7.62 -15.76 -26.51
C SER A 296 7.15 -17.20 -26.80
N VAL A 297 7.97 -17.99 -27.50
CA VAL A 297 7.68 -19.42 -27.75
C VAL A 297 8.09 -20.33 -26.59
N ILE A 298 8.80 -19.80 -25.58
CA ILE A 298 9.31 -20.59 -24.47
C ILE A 298 8.16 -20.86 -23.48
N PRO A 299 7.78 -22.13 -23.24
CA PRO A 299 6.68 -22.44 -22.34
C PRO A 299 7.04 -22.11 -20.89
N ASN A 300 6.05 -21.67 -20.11
CA ASN A 300 6.16 -21.30 -18.69
C ASN A 300 6.92 -19.99 -18.40
N TYR A 301 7.15 -19.17 -19.42
CA TYR A 301 7.66 -17.81 -19.26
C TYR A 301 6.69 -16.86 -19.93
N GLU A 302 6.41 -15.76 -19.25
CA GLU A 302 5.64 -14.66 -19.79
C GLU A 302 6.61 -13.60 -20.29
N VAL A 303 6.44 -13.21 -21.55
CA VAL A 303 7.33 -12.28 -22.22
C VAL A 303 6.52 -11.10 -22.69
N TYR A 304 6.97 -9.91 -22.31
CA TYR A 304 6.31 -8.66 -22.59
C TYR A 304 7.32 -7.72 -23.26
N LYS A 305 6.95 -7.09 -24.38
CA LYS A 305 7.61 -5.82 -24.71
C LYS A 305 7.24 -4.82 -23.63
N LYS A 306 8.09 -3.82 -23.38
CA LYS A 306 7.88 -2.80 -22.35
C LYS A 306 6.49 -2.18 -22.39
N SER A 307 6.00 -1.83 -23.58
CA SER A 307 4.65 -1.25 -23.77
C SER A 307 3.49 -2.21 -23.48
N GLN A 308 3.76 -3.51 -23.42
CA GLN A 308 2.79 -4.58 -23.22
C GLN A 308 2.83 -5.18 -21.81
N ILE A 309 3.72 -4.69 -20.93
CA ILE A 309 3.75 -5.11 -19.53
C ILE A 309 2.38 -4.78 -18.90
N PRO A 310 1.73 -5.74 -18.21
CA PRO A 310 0.41 -5.52 -17.61
C PRO A 310 0.40 -4.33 -16.66
N ASP A 311 -0.65 -3.52 -16.71
CA ASP A 311 -0.74 -2.30 -15.89
C ASP A 311 -0.77 -2.65 -14.38
N GLU A 312 -1.24 -3.86 -14.01
CA GLU A 312 -1.27 -4.32 -12.62
C GLU A 312 0.11 -4.46 -11.97
N TYR A 313 1.17 -4.64 -12.79
CA TYR A 313 2.54 -4.70 -12.28
C TYR A 313 3.08 -3.33 -11.90
N HIS A 314 2.53 -2.24 -12.45
CA HIS A 314 3.11 -0.89 -12.31
C HIS A 314 4.63 -0.89 -12.57
N TYR A 315 5.03 -1.61 -13.62
CA TYR A 315 6.42 -1.92 -13.93
C TYR A 315 6.71 -1.63 -15.41
N ARG A 316 6.44 -0.41 -15.87
CA ARG A 316 6.68 0.00 -17.27
C ARG A 316 7.38 1.35 -17.39
N SER A 317 7.05 2.28 -16.51
CA SER A 317 7.29 3.71 -16.68
C SER A 317 8.63 4.19 -16.09
N ASN A 318 9.70 3.45 -16.34
CA ASN A 318 11.06 3.81 -15.90
C ASN A 318 12.12 3.40 -16.92
N VAL A 319 13.18 4.20 -17.09
CA VAL A 319 14.28 3.90 -18.03
C VAL A 319 15.10 2.67 -17.64
N ARG A 320 15.08 2.29 -16.36
CA ARG A 320 15.75 1.09 -15.81
C ARG A 320 14.98 -0.21 -16.03
N ILE A 321 13.79 -0.13 -16.62
CA ILE A 321 13.00 -1.28 -17.06
C ILE A 321 13.33 -1.54 -18.52
N GLY A 322 13.71 -2.78 -18.85
CA GLY A 322 14.22 -3.16 -20.16
C GLY A 322 13.18 -3.05 -21.28
N ASP A 323 13.64 -3.12 -22.53
CA ASP A 323 12.78 -3.12 -23.72
C ASP A 323 11.85 -4.34 -23.77
N ILE A 324 12.32 -5.45 -23.20
CA ILE A 324 11.56 -6.68 -23.02
C ILE A 324 11.69 -7.12 -21.55
N LEU A 325 10.59 -7.51 -20.95
CA LEU A 325 10.53 -8.19 -19.66
C LEU A 325 10.20 -9.66 -19.90
N ILE A 326 10.99 -10.56 -19.33
CA ILE A 326 10.67 -11.99 -19.23
C ILE A 326 10.48 -12.36 -17.76
N VAL A 327 9.38 -13.04 -17.45
CA VAL A 327 9.03 -13.48 -16.09
C VAL A 327 8.77 -14.99 -16.13
N GLY A 328 9.43 -15.75 -15.28
CA GLY A 328 9.12 -17.17 -15.10
C GLY A 328 7.80 -17.35 -14.37
N LYS A 329 7.03 -18.39 -14.71
CA LYS A 329 6.02 -18.90 -13.78
C LYS A 329 6.71 -19.40 -12.51
N VAL A 330 6.01 -19.42 -11.38
CA VAL A 330 6.58 -19.88 -10.10
C VAL A 330 7.29 -21.23 -10.23
N GLY A 331 8.51 -21.31 -9.68
CA GLY A 331 9.38 -22.49 -9.77
C GLY A 331 10.23 -22.59 -11.03
N TYR A 332 10.03 -21.73 -12.03
CA TYR A 332 10.87 -21.65 -13.23
C TYR A 332 11.92 -20.54 -13.11
N GLU A 333 13.15 -20.81 -13.52
CA GLU A 333 14.24 -19.83 -13.43
C GLU A 333 14.85 -19.50 -14.79
N ILE A 334 15.46 -18.33 -14.87
CA ILE A 334 16.12 -17.74 -16.02
C ILE A 334 17.60 -17.63 -15.68
N ILE A 335 18.44 -18.19 -16.55
CA ILE A 335 19.88 -18.01 -16.52
C ILE A 335 20.24 -17.04 -17.64
N THR A 336 20.70 -15.86 -17.25
CA THR A 336 21.19 -14.83 -18.17
C THR A 336 22.70 -15.00 -18.42
N PRO A 337 23.21 -14.51 -19.56
CA PRO A 337 24.64 -14.61 -19.86
C PRO A 337 25.51 -14.03 -18.74
N GLY A 338 26.58 -14.74 -18.38
CA GLY A 338 27.55 -14.28 -17.37
C GLY A 338 27.13 -14.48 -15.91
N ILE A 339 25.92 -14.97 -15.62
CA ILE A 339 25.49 -15.31 -14.25
C ILE A 339 25.71 -16.80 -13.98
N ALA A 340 26.35 -17.12 -12.85
CA ALA A 340 26.54 -18.50 -12.41
C ALA A 340 25.19 -19.15 -12.05
N GLU A 341 25.05 -20.44 -12.34
CA GLU A 341 23.88 -21.18 -11.86
C GLU A 341 23.87 -21.24 -10.33
N THR A 342 22.69 -21.08 -9.75
CA THR A 342 22.49 -21.17 -8.31
C THR A 342 22.12 -22.58 -7.88
N GLU A 343 22.60 -23.00 -6.71
CA GLU A 343 22.20 -24.24 -6.02
C GLU A 343 20.94 -24.06 -5.18
N SER A 344 20.25 -22.92 -5.34
CA SER A 344 19.08 -22.57 -4.57
C SER A 344 17.93 -23.57 -4.78
N LEU A 345 17.22 -23.86 -3.69
CA LEU A 345 16.03 -24.72 -3.64
C LEU A 345 14.73 -23.92 -3.40
N GLY A 346 14.85 -22.63 -3.09
CA GLY A 346 13.73 -21.70 -3.04
C GLY A 346 14.08 -20.38 -3.75
N ASN A 347 13.10 -19.73 -4.36
CA ASN A 347 13.31 -18.43 -4.99
C ASN A 347 12.04 -17.56 -4.91
N HIS A 348 12.22 -16.29 -5.21
CA HIS A 348 11.20 -15.24 -5.21
C HIS A 348 11.45 -14.26 -6.37
N GLY A 349 10.60 -13.25 -6.57
CA GLY A 349 10.67 -12.33 -7.72
C GLY A 349 9.71 -12.68 -8.86
N TYR A 350 8.79 -13.62 -8.63
CA TYR A 350 7.74 -13.99 -9.56
C TYR A 350 6.60 -12.96 -9.57
N ASP A 351 5.58 -13.23 -10.39
CA ASP A 351 4.30 -12.52 -10.38
C ASP A 351 3.79 -12.28 -8.95
N ASN A 352 3.57 -11.02 -8.62
CA ASN A 352 3.20 -10.54 -7.30
C ASN A 352 1.80 -10.97 -6.84
N ARG A 353 0.97 -11.53 -7.74
CA ARG A 353 -0.37 -12.03 -7.47
C ARG A 353 -0.39 -13.47 -6.96
N VAL A 354 0.74 -14.18 -7.06
CA VAL A 354 0.80 -15.58 -6.63
C VAL A 354 0.95 -15.65 -5.12
N GLU A 355 0.11 -16.45 -4.47
CA GLU A 355 0.05 -16.55 -3.00
C GLU A 355 1.40 -16.81 -2.34
N SER A 356 2.26 -17.62 -2.97
CA SER A 356 3.58 -17.93 -2.42
C SER A 356 4.50 -16.71 -2.31
N MET A 357 4.20 -15.62 -3.02
CA MET A 357 4.97 -14.38 -2.99
C MET A 357 4.45 -13.38 -1.95
N HIS A 358 3.31 -13.62 -1.32
CA HIS A 358 2.73 -12.68 -0.37
C HIS A 358 3.41 -12.78 1.02
N PRO A 359 3.79 -11.65 1.64
CA PRO A 359 4.40 -11.63 2.97
C PRO A 359 3.37 -11.48 4.09
N ILE A 360 3.83 -11.71 5.31
CA ILE A 360 3.08 -11.43 6.54
C ILE A 360 2.90 -9.94 6.82
N PHE A 361 1.87 -9.60 7.59
CA PHE A 361 1.80 -8.35 8.36
C PHE A 361 1.12 -8.58 9.70
N TYR A 362 1.75 -8.05 10.75
CA TYR A 362 1.25 -8.00 12.11
C TYR A 362 1.47 -6.61 12.70
N GLY A 363 0.47 -6.10 13.42
CA GLY A 363 0.56 -4.80 14.10
C GLY A 363 0.02 -4.87 15.53
N PHE A 364 0.72 -4.28 16.48
CA PHE A 364 0.25 -4.15 17.86
C PHE A 364 0.74 -2.86 18.51
N GLY A 365 0.04 -2.40 19.54
CA GLY A 365 0.28 -1.10 20.19
C GLY A 365 -1.00 -0.26 20.27
N PRO A 366 -0.93 0.95 20.85
CA PRO A 366 -2.10 1.74 21.20
C PRO A 366 -2.98 2.16 20.02
N VAL A 367 -2.46 2.21 18.78
CA VAL A 367 -3.26 2.61 17.60
C VAL A 367 -3.95 1.44 16.90
N PHE A 368 -3.50 0.21 17.11
CA PHE A 368 -3.99 -0.97 16.42
C PHE A 368 -5.20 -1.57 17.13
N LYS A 369 -6.14 -2.13 16.37
CA LYS A 369 -7.21 -2.95 16.95
C LYS A 369 -6.64 -4.22 17.58
N ASN A 370 -7.41 -4.81 18.49
CA ASN A 370 -7.07 -6.08 19.13
C ASN A 370 -7.89 -7.22 18.54
N ASN A 371 -7.29 -8.42 18.48
CA ASN A 371 -7.94 -9.65 18.04
C ASN A 371 -8.60 -9.53 16.66
N LEU A 372 -7.90 -8.90 15.71
CA LEU A 372 -8.40 -8.69 14.36
C LEU A 372 -7.57 -9.47 13.34
N LEU A 373 -8.24 -10.35 12.60
CA LEU A 373 -7.74 -10.86 11.31
C LEU A 373 -8.31 -9.96 10.20
N ALA A 374 -7.47 -9.13 9.61
CA ALA A 374 -7.82 -8.12 8.61
C ALA A 374 -7.71 -8.65 7.18
N GLU A 375 -8.45 -8.03 6.26
CA GLU A 375 -8.35 -8.33 4.82
C GLU A 375 -7.03 -7.77 4.24
N PRO A 376 -6.51 -8.36 3.15
CA PRO A 376 -5.29 -7.90 2.49
C PRO A 376 -5.33 -6.43 2.08
N PHE A 377 -4.14 -5.83 2.04
CA PHE A 377 -3.89 -4.51 1.44
C PHE A 377 -2.52 -4.51 0.76
N ARG A 378 -2.22 -3.47 -0.02
CA ARG A 378 -1.04 -3.43 -0.89
C ARG A 378 0.21 -2.94 -0.14
N SER A 379 1.39 -3.42 -0.52
CA SER A 379 2.67 -2.99 0.08
C SER A 379 2.86 -1.45 0.05
N VAL A 380 2.38 -0.78 -0.99
CA VAL A 380 2.40 0.69 -1.10
C VAL A 380 1.58 1.41 -0.02
N ASP A 381 0.59 0.74 0.58
CA ASP A 381 -0.28 1.31 1.62
C ASP A 381 0.41 1.35 3.00
N LEU A 382 1.56 0.67 3.18
CA LEU A 382 2.34 0.76 4.42
C LEU A 382 2.83 2.20 4.68
N TYR A 383 3.21 2.95 3.64
CA TYR A 383 3.69 4.31 3.85
C TYR A 383 2.61 5.26 4.39
N PRO A 384 1.40 5.33 3.80
CA PRO A 384 0.28 6.06 4.40
C PRO A 384 -0.07 5.61 5.83
N LEU A 385 0.01 4.30 6.11
CA LEU A 385 -0.19 3.77 7.47
C LEU A 385 0.85 4.31 8.45
N MET A 386 2.14 4.19 8.12
CA MET A 386 3.23 4.69 8.97
C MET A 386 3.14 6.21 9.13
N SER A 387 2.79 6.93 8.06
CA SER A 387 2.59 8.38 8.10
C SER A 387 1.47 8.76 9.07
N TYR A 388 0.36 8.03 9.06
CA TYR A 388 -0.73 8.24 10.02
C TYR A 388 -0.26 7.99 11.47
N ILE A 389 0.39 6.86 11.74
CA ILE A 389 0.86 6.50 13.08
C ILE A 389 1.85 7.54 13.61
N LEU A 390 2.71 8.06 12.75
CA LEU A 390 3.71 9.08 13.09
C LEU A 390 3.17 10.51 13.07
N HIS A 391 1.87 10.72 12.84
CA HIS A 391 1.23 12.04 12.71
C HIS A 391 1.91 12.93 11.64
N LEU A 392 2.30 12.34 10.51
CA LEU A 392 2.91 13.04 9.38
C LEU A 392 1.84 13.49 8.38
N ASN A 393 2.12 14.62 7.71
CA ASN A 393 1.33 15.02 6.55
C ASN A 393 1.49 13.99 5.44
N GLN A 394 0.37 13.59 4.84
CA GLN A 394 0.39 12.67 3.70
C GLN A 394 1.16 13.29 2.54
N ARG A 395 2.06 12.51 1.97
CA ARG A 395 2.79 12.86 0.74
C ARG A 395 2.12 12.19 -0.46
N GLN A 396 2.48 12.65 -1.66
CA GLN A 396 2.08 11.96 -2.88
C GLN A 396 2.77 10.60 -2.94
N THR A 397 1.97 9.54 -2.84
CA THR A 397 2.39 8.14 -2.97
C THR A 397 1.40 7.38 -3.86
N ASN A 398 1.71 6.13 -4.18
CA ASN A 398 0.78 5.24 -4.88
C ASN A 398 -0.17 4.50 -3.93
N GLY A 399 0.12 4.51 -2.62
CA GLY A 399 -0.73 3.90 -1.59
C GLY A 399 -1.86 4.82 -1.11
N SER A 400 -2.82 4.23 -0.41
CA SER A 400 -3.96 4.95 0.20
C SER A 400 -4.17 4.57 1.66
N PHE A 401 -4.29 5.58 2.51
CA PHE A 401 -4.67 5.36 3.92
C PHE A 401 -6.05 4.70 4.07
N ASP A 402 -6.96 4.92 3.12
CA ASP A 402 -8.30 4.33 3.17
C ASP A 402 -8.28 2.80 3.11
N ASN A 403 -7.26 2.21 2.47
CA ASN A 403 -7.09 0.77 2.37
C ASN A 403 -6.69 0.15 3.71
N VAL A 404 -5.99 0.90 4.57
CA VAL A 404 -5.37 0.40 5.81
C VAL A 404 -6.08 0.87 7.07
N LYS A 405 -6.83 1.99 7.05
CA LYS A 405 -7.45 2.58 8.25
C LYS A 405 -8.32 1.59 9.04
N HIS A 406 -8.90 0.60 8.37
CA HIS A 406 -9.75 -0.42 8.99
C HIS A 406 -9.05 -1.28 10.05
N ILE A 407 -7.70 -1.31 10.11
CA ILE A 407 -6.93 -2.03 11.13
C ILE A 407 -6.70 -1.21 12.41
N LEU A 408 -7.02 0.09 12.39
CA LEU A 408 -6.75 1.03 13.47
C LEU A 408 -7.99 1.26 14.34
N ILE A 409 -7.78 1.55 15.62
CA ILE A 409 -8.85 1.93 16.54
C ILE A 409 -9.51 3.23 16.05
N GLY A 410 -10.82 3.36 16.25
CA GLY A 410 -11.59 4.53 15.81
C GLY A 410 -12.14 4.45 14.39
N TYR A 411 -11.65 3.51 13.57
CA TYR A 411 -12.19 3.27 12.24
C TYR A 411 -13.06 2.01 12.23
N GLN A 412 -14.37 2.15 12.06
CA GLN A 412 -15.25 1.03 11.82
C GLN A 412 -15.20 0.63 10.33
N GLN A 413 -15.29 -0.67 10.05
CA GLN A 413 -15.50 -1.12 8.68
C GLN A 413 -16.96 -0.82 8.36
N ASP A 414 -17.23 0.29 7.65
CA ASP A 414 -18.58 0.72 7.27
C ASP A 414 -19.21 -0.24 6.25
N LYS A 415 -19.56 -1.45 6.70
CA LYS A 415 -20.46 -2.33 5.94
C LYS A 415 -21.87 -1.73 5.95
N PHE A 416 -22.28 -1.08 7.03
CA PHE A 416 -23.64 -0.54 7.20
C PHE A 416 -23.96 0.59 6.22
N SER A 417 -23.00 1.49 5.94
CA SER A 417 -23.19 2.62 5.02
C SER A 417 -23.56 2.18 3.60
N LYS A 418 -22.89 1.14 3.07
CA LYS A 418 -23.18 0.63 1.71
C LYS A 418 -24.59 0.05 1.59
N TYR A 419 -25.03 -0.73 2.58
CA TYR A 419 -26.40 -1.27 2.59
C TYR A 419 -27.44 -0.17 2.80
N LEU A 420 -27.17 0.82 3.65
CA LEU A 420 -28.08 1.94 3.87
C LEU A 420 -28.27 2.78 2.59
N VAL A 421 -27.18 3.05 1.84
CA VAL A 421 -27.26 3.76 0.55
C VAL A 421 -28.07 2.96 -0.47
N ILE A 422 -27.86 1.64 -0.56
CA ILE A 422 -28.65 0.78 -1.45
C ILE A 422 -30.14 0.78 -1.07
N VAL A 423 -30.45 0.67 0.22
CA VAL A 423 -31.82 0.72 0.74
C VAL A 423 -32.47 2.08 0.45
N CYS A 424 -31.73 3.17 0.62
CA CYS A 424 -32.21 4.52 0.27
C CYS A 424 -32.50 4.64 -1.24
N ILE A 425 -31.61 4.15 -2.10
CA ILE A 425 -31.81 4.17 -3.55
C ILE A 425 -33.07 3.37 -3.92
N ILE A 426 -33.21 2.14 -3.40
CA ILE A 426 -34.39 1.30 -3.65
C ILE A 426 -35.67 2.01 -3.19
N SER A 427 -35.65 2.61 -2.00
CA SER A 427 -36.80 3.30 -1.42
C SER A 427 -37.22 4.51 -2.26
N VAL A 428 -36.27 5.33 -2.70
CA VAL A 428 -36.53 6.48 -3.59
C VAL A 428 -37.10 6.02 -4.93
N THR A 429 -36.56 4.94 -5.49
CA THR A 429 -37.03 4.38 -6.76
C THR A 429 -38.46 3.86 -6.68
N ILE A 430 -38.81 3.18 -5.57
CA ILE A 430 -40.18 2.70 -5.31
C ILE A 430 -41.15 3.88 -5.18
N ILE A 431 -40.77 4.91 -4.43
CA ILE A 431 -41.61 6.11 -4.25
C ILE A 431 -41.85 6.80 -5.60
N ALA A 432 -40.80 6.98 -6.41
CA ALA A 432 -40.91 7.57 -7.73
C ALA A 432 -41.88 6.76 -8.63
N LEU A 433 -41.77 5.43 -8.62
CA LEU A 433 -42.64 4.54 -9.38
C LEU A 433 -44.11 4.67 -8.95
N ILE A 434 -44.38 4.69 -7.64
CA ILE A 434 -45.73 4.89 -7.10
C ILE A 434 -46.30 6.24 -7.56
N PHE A 435 -45.51 7.31 -7.48
CA PHE A 435 -45.94 8.63 -7.96
C PHE A 435 -46.25 8.63 -9.46
N THR A 436 -45.42 8.00 -10.28
CA THR A 436 -45.66 7.89 -11.73
C THR A 436 -46.94 7.12 -12.02
N ILE A 437 -47.20 6.01 -11.32
CA ILE A 437 -48.44 5.23 -11.46
C ILE A 437 -49.66 6.07 -11.04
N CYS A 438 -49.58 6.78 -9.91
CA CYS A 438 -50.66 7.65 -9.45
C CYS A 438 -50.94 8.80 -10.43
N ALA A 439 -49.90 9.48 -10.91
CA ALA A 439 -50.02 10.56 -11.90
C ALA A 439 -50.63 10.05 -13.22
N TYR A 440 -50.22 8.86 -13.68
CA TYR A 440 -50.79 8.22 -14.86
C TYR A 440 -52.27 7.89 -14.67
N ARG A 441 -52.65 7.29 -13.52
CA ARG A 441 -54.06 6.97 -13.20
C ARG A 441 -54.93 8.23 -13.11
N HIS A 442 -54.43 9.28 -12.45
CA HIS A 442 -55.13 10.55 -12.36
C HIS A 442 -55.33 11.19 -13.74
N SER A 443 -54.28 11.19 -14.58
CA SER A 443 -54.37 11.70 -15.95
C SER A 443 -55.39 10.93 -16.79
N ARG A 444 -55.44 9.59 -16.65
CA ARG A 444 -56.47 8.77 -17.31
C ARG A 444 -57.89 9.05 -16.81
N GLN A 445 -58.08 9.30 -15.52
CA GLN A 445 -59.38 9.67 -14.96
C GLN A 445 -59.85 11.03 -15.49
N LEU A 446 -58.96 12.03 -15.59
CA LEU A 446 -59.30 13.33 -16.16
C LEU A 446 -59.76 13.23 -17.62
N VAL A 447 -59.07 12.43 -18.44
CA VAL A 447 -59.47 12.16 -19.84
C VAL A 447 -60.82 11.44 -19.90
N TYR A 448 -61.08 10.50 -18.98
CA TYR A 448 -62.36 9.80 -18.89
C TYR A 448 -63.52 10.73 -18.47
N VAL A 449 -63.27 11.68 -17.57
CA VAL A 449 -64.27 12.66 -17.13
C VAL A 449 -64.56 13.69 -18.22
N GLN A 450 -63.53 14.20 -18.91
CA GLN A 450 -63.72 15.12 -20.04
C GLN A 450 -64.46 14.50 -21.22
N SER A 451 -64.27 13.20 -21.50
CA SER A 451 -65.00 12.51 -22.57
C SER A 451 -66.47 12.21 -22.25
N ASN A 452 -66.90 12.36 -20.99
CA ASN A 452 -68.26 12.06 -20.53
C ASN A 452 -69.08 13.31 -20.10
N GLN A 453 -68.57 14.53 -20.29
CA GLN A 453 -69.36 15.74 -20.05
C GLN A 453 -70.19 16.09 -21.30
N VAL A 454 -71.53 15.95 -21.17
CA VAL A 454 -72.51 16.48 -22.13
C VAL A 454 -72.52 18.01 -22.02
N PRO A 455 -72.44 18.79 -23.12
CA PRO A 455 -72.44 20.24 -23.04
C PRO A 455 -73.83 20.76 -22.62
N VAL A 456 -73.87 21.51 -21.53
CA VAL A 456 -75.05 22.28 -21.10
C VAL A 456 -74.86 23.72 -21.54
N GLU A 457 -75.68 24.19 -22.48
CA GLU A 457 -75.78 25.61 -22.85
C GLU A 457 -76.40 26.40 -21.69
N TYR A 458 -75.70 27.42 -21.20
CA TYR A 458 -76.23 28.41 -20.27
C TYR A 458 -76.43 29.75 -20.99
N HIS A 459 -77.69 30.21 -21.05
CA HIS A 459 -78.01 31.60 -21.36
C HIS A 459 -77.87 32.45 -20.09
N LEU A 460 -76.97 33.44 -20.16
CA LEU A 460 -76.68 34.43 -19.13
C LEU A 460 -77.78 35.50 -19.04
N LEU A 461 -78.15 35.85 -17.81
CA LEU A 461 -78.70 37.17 -17.49
C LEU A 461 -77.90 37.77 -16.32
N SER A 462 -77.30 38.91 -16.60
CA SER A 462 -76.58 39.80 -15.71
C SER A 462 -77.52 40.51 -14.73
N ASN A 463 -77.04 40.79 -13.52
CA ASN A 463 -77.24 42.10 -12.89
C ASN A 463 -76.22 42.38 -11.78
N ASN A 464 -75.80 43.63 -11.77
CA ASN A 464 -74.84 44.30 -10.90
C ASN A 464 -75.31 44.41 -9.44
N GLU A 465 -74.37 44.55 -8.51
CA GLU A 465 -74.35 45.69 -7.58
C GLU A 465 -72.98 45.86 -6.90
N GLU A 466 -72.56 47.13 -6.83
CA GLU A 466 -71.35 47.67 -6.21
C GLU A 466 -71.47 47.74 -4.68
N ALA A 467 -70.33 47.74 -3.98
CA ALA A 467 -69.96 48.79 -3.01
C ALA A 467 -68.69 48.44 -2.23
N GLY A 468 -67.82 49.44 -2.01
CA GLY A 468 -67.05 49.53 -0.77
C GLY A 468 -65.53 49.64 -0.90
N SER A 469 -65.07 50.87 -1.11
CA SER A 469 -63.69 51.37 -1.14
C SER A 469 -62.96 51.38 0.22
N ASN A 470 -61.63 51.22 0.20
CA ASN A 470 -60.59 52.11 0.78
C ASN A 470 -59.21 51.42 0.71
N PHE A 471 -58.35 51.79 -0.26
CA PHE A 471 -57.17 52.69 -0.15
C PHE A 471 -56.01 52.11 0.73
N LEU A 472 -54.93 51.57 0.12
CA LEU A 472 -53.69 52.23 -0.41
C LEU A 472 -52.72 52.60 0.75
N VAL A 473 -51.44 52.19 0.82
CA VAL A 473 -50.22 52.50 0.00
C VAL A 473 -49.05 51.70 0.67
N THR A 474 -48.39 50.68 0.09
CA THR A 474 -47.15 50.64 -0.76
C THR A 474 -46.01 51.59 -0.36
N ASP A 475 -44.89 51.16 0.23
CA ASP A 475 -43.72 50.44 -0.33
C ASP A 475 -42.51 51.39 -0.55
N SER A 476 -41.31 50.79 -0.62
CA SER A 476 -40.01 51.31 -1.13
C SER A 476 -39.22 52.31 -0.24
N GLU A 477 -38.00 51.94 0.20
CA GLU A 477 -36.68 52.20 -0.43
C GLU A 477 -36.04 53.40 0.31
N ASP A 478 -34.75 53.59 0.52
CA ASP A 478 -33.47 52.88 0.43
C ASP A 478 -32.45 53.86 1.08
N GLU A 479 -31.17 53.48 1.15
CA GLU A 479 -29.97 54.31 1.46
C GLU A 479 -29.71 54.71 2.94
N GLU A 480 -28.62 54.31 3.62
CA GLU A 480 -27.15 54.49 3.43
C GLU A 480 -26.59 55.68 4.26
N ILE A 481 -25.39 55.47 4.83
CA ILE A 481 -24.36 56.44 5.26
C ILE A 481 -24.23 56.82 6.77
N ASN A 482 -23.12 56.32 7.34
CA ASN A 482 -22.17 56.85 8.34
C ASN A 482 -22.61 57.86 9.43
N THR A 483 -22.29 57.53 10.69
CA THR A 483 -21.10 58.06 11.40
C THR A 483 -20.76 57.21 12.63
#